data_AF-A0A0G1CPZ7-F1
#
_entry.id   AF-A0A0G1CPZ7-F1
#
_cell.length_a   1.000
_cell.length_b   1.000
_cell.length_c   1.000
_cell.angle_alpha   90.00
_cell.angle_beta   90.00
_cell.angle_gamma   90.00
#
_symmetry.space_group_name_H-M   'P 1'
#
loop_
_entity.id
_entity.type
_entity.pdbx_description
1 polymer ?
#
loop_
_entity_poly.entity_id
_entity_poly.type
_entity_poly.pdbx_seq_one_letter_code
_entity_poly.pdbx_strand_id
1 'polypeptide(L)'
;MKKQEVIDNLKKLASQLGSKKYITLKDLRSVPKLSHYMYFHFKTIKKALHEAGLPSSYLASSMGISDEKLLDYLKDLQAKLGYPPTVWEIQHDNQLYKKYSERKIIWSIYKSRFGGLIKAKEFAGMKDSKARIYKSRTSGGDFEEGEEVLPKNRYWGEAAELHVLAELLYHEFQAANIPVDVGLDILAVKNNKTFYFQVKHKDLSDSRAIKLTKSSFEKTGSGNVYYIFVLLSDNKRDFLIIPYHIVNQWIKQGFAKEEESNYLIYIDKKDGKYKLKEVELDNYLDNWKDIR
;
A
#
# COMPACT_ATOMS: atom_id res chain seq x y z
N MET A 1 -7.78 -18.59 -35.58
CA MET A 1 -8.20 -19.74 -34.75
C MET A 1 -9.71 -19.81 -34.71
N LYS A 2 -10.28 -21.00 -34.83
CA LYS A 2 -11.72 -21.26 -34.60
C LYS A 2 -12.05 -21.21 -33.11
N LYS A 3 -13.32 -21.06 -32.74
CA LYS A 3 -13.78 -21.00 -31.33
C LYS A 3 -13.26 -22.18 -30.50
N GLN A 4 -13.32 -23.40 -31.06
CA GLN A 4 -12.85 -24.61 -30.38
C GLN A 4 -11.33 -24.64 -30.19
N GLU A 5 -10.56 -24.23 -31.20
CA GLU A 5 -9.10 -24.15 -31.09
C GLU A 5 -8.66 -23.19 -29.98
N VAL A 6 -9.41 -22.13 -29.71
CA VAL A 6 -9.14 -21.23 -28.57
C VAL A 6 -9.32 -21.96 -27.24
N ILE A 7 -10.38 -22.76 -27.10
CA ILE A 7 -10.65 -23.56 -25.90
C ILE A 7 -9.54 -24.60 -25.68
N ASP A 8 -9.15 -25.30 -26.74
CA ASP A 8 -8.14 -26.36 -26.67
C ASP A 8 -6.76 -25.78 -26.30
N ASN A 9 -6.41 -24.62 -26.87
CA ASN A 9 -5.19 -23.89 -26.50
C ASN A 9 -5.20 -23.45 -25.03
N LEU A 10 -6.34 -22.99 -24.50
CA LEU A 10 -6.48 -22.61 -23.09
C LEU A 10 -6.29 -23.82 -22.16
N LYS A 11 -6.91 -24.96 -22.49
CA LYS A 11 -6.75 -26.20 -21.74
C LYS A 11 -5.32 -26.71 -21.77
N LYS A 12 -4.69 -26.72 -22.95
CA LYS A 12 -3.28 -27.09 -23.11
C LYS A 12 -2.35 -26.20 -22.29
N LEU A 13 -2.58 -24.88 -22.33
CA LEU A 13 -1.82 -23.92 -21.53
C LEU A 13 -2.01 -24.16 -20.03
N ALA A 14 -3.23 -24.45 -19.58
CA ALA A 14 -3.50 -24.80 -18.18
C ALA A 14 -2.73 -26.07 -17.76
N SER A 15 -2.76 -27.12 -18.57
CA SER A 15 -2.03 -28.37 -18.28
C SER A 15 -0.51 -28.17 -18.21
N GLN A 16 0.05 -27.30 -19.07
CA GLN A 16 1.48 -26.98 -19.06
C GLN A 16 1.92 -26.18 -17.84
N LEU A 17 1.02 -25.40 -17.24
CA LEU A 17 1.32 -24.56 -16.08
C LEU A 17 1.22 -25.32 -14.74
N GLY A 18 0.78 -26.57 -14.76
CA GLY A 18 0.79 -27.47 -13.60
C GLY A 18 0.06 -26.89 -12.38
N SER A 19 0.82 -26.60 -11.31
CA SER A 19 0.33 -26.18 -9.98
C SER A 19 -0.18 -24.74 -9.89
N LYS A 20 -0.06 -23.93 -10.95
CA LYS A 20 -0.56 -22.55 -10.92
C LYS A 20 -2.09 -22.53 -10.82
N LYS A 21 -2.60 -21.77 -9.86
CA LYS A 21 -4.04 -21.66 -9.56
C LYS A 21 -4.87 -20.97 -10.65
N TYR A 22 -4.27 -20.18 -11.55
CA TYR A 22 -4.96 -19.49 -12.65
C TYR A 22 -3.99 -19.06 -13.76
N ILE A 23 -4.50 -18.91 -14.98
CA ILE A 23 -3.76 -18.41 -16.15
C ILE A 23 -3.63 -16.88 -16.07
N THR A 24 -2.40 -16.35 -16.23
CA THR A 24 -2.13 -14.91 -16.24
C THR A 24 -2.07 -14.34 -17.67
N LEU A 25 -2.08 -13.01 -17.81
CA LEU A 25 -1.92 -12.35 -19.11
C LEU A 25 -0.56 -12.66 -19.76
N LYS A 26 0.50 -12.85 -18.96
CA LYS A 26 1.83 -13.25 -19.45
C LYS A 26 1.76 -14.65 -20.06
N ASP A 27 1.05 -15.57 -19.42
CA ASP A 27 0.85 -16.92 -19.93
C ASP A 27 0.03 -16.91 -21.23
N LEU A 28 -1.03 -16.10 -21.32
CA LEU A 28 -1.81 -15.97 -22.57
C LEU A 28 -0.99 -15.43 -23.74
N ARG A 29 0.01 -14.59 -23.48
CA ARG A 29 0.90 -14.01 -24.49
C ARG A 29 1.96 -15.00 -25.00
N SER A 30 2.18 -16.12 -24.33
CA SER A 30 3.10 -17.16 -24.82
C SER A 30 2.52 -17.91 -26.03
N VAL A 31 1.20 -17.87 -26.22
CA VAL A 31 0.51 -18.43 -27.39
C VAL A 31 0.19 -17.29 -28.37
N PRO A 32 0.81 -17.26 -29.56
CA PRO A 32 0.63 -16.19 -30.53
C PRO A 32 -0.85 -15.94 -30.86
N LYS A 33 -1.29 -14.68 -30.76
CA LYS A 33 -2.66 -14.22 -31.10
C LYS A 33 -3.79 -14.85 -30.27
N LEU A 34 -3.52 -15.64 -29.23
CA LEU A 34 -4.57 -16.29 -28.44
C LEU A 34 -5.50 -15.26 -27.77
N SER A 35 -4.93 -14.22 -27.17
CA SER A 35 -5.69 -13.12 -26.54
C SER A 35 -6.64 -12.41 -27.52
N HIS A 36 -6.19 -12.21 -28.76
CA HIS A 36 -6.99 -11.59 -29.82
C HIS A 36 -8.20 -12.47 -30.16
N TYR A 37 -7.99 -13.78 -30.40
CA TYR A 37 -9.10 -14.69 -30.73
C TYR A 37 -10.03 -14.98 -29.54
N MET A 38 -9.53 -14.92 -28.30
CA MET A 38 -10.39 -14.96 -27.11
C MET A 38 -11.35 -13.78 -27.09
N TYR A 39 -10.87 -12.57 -27.38
CA TYR A 39 -11.72 -11.39 -27.44
C TYR A 39 -12.72 -11.48 -28.60
N PHE A 40 -12.27 -11.91 -29.78
CA PHE A 40 -13.11 -12.05 -30.97
C PHE A 40 -14.29 -13.02 -30.76
N HIS A 41 -14.05 -14.20 -30.15
CA HIS A 41 -15.08 -15.24 -30.01
C HIS A 41 -15.92 -15.13 -28.73
N PHE A 42 -15.34 -14.65 -27.63
CA PHE A 42 -15.98 -14.70 -26.31
C PHE A 42 -16.25 -13.32 -25.71
N LYS A 43 -15.78 -12.24 -26.36
CA LYS A 43 -15.84 -10.84 -25.92
C LYS A 43 -15.02 -10.54 -24.65
N THR A 44 -14.87 -11.50 -23.74
CA THR A 44 -14.11 -11.33 -22.50
C THR A 44 -13.28 -12.57 -22.17
N ILE A 45 -12.15 -12.34 -21.50
CA ILE A 45 -11.27 -13.41 -21.01
C ILE A 45 -12.03 -14.32 -20.02
N LYS A 46 -12.89 -13.75 -19.17
CA LYS A 46 -13.72 -14.51 -18.22
C LYS A 46 -14.59 -15.54 -18.93
N LYS A 47 -15.30 -15.14 -20.00
CA LYS A 47 -16.16 -16.05 -20.78
C LYS A 47 -15.35 -17.14 -21.47
N ALA A 48 -14.21 -16.80 -22.06
CA ALA A 48 -13.33 -17.78 -22.68
C ALA A 48 -12.80 -18.82 -21.67
N LEU A 49 -12.39 -18.39 -20.47
CA LEU A 49 -11.94 -19.28 -19.41
C LEU A 49 -13.08 -20.15 -18.85
N HIS A 50 -14.27 -19.57 -18.66
CA HIS A 50 -15.46 -20.29 -18.24
C HIS A 50 -15.84 -21.41 -19.22
N GLU A 51 -15.87 -21.11 -20.53
CA GLU A 51 -16.17 -22.12 -21.56
C GLU A 51 -15.10 -23.21 -21.64
N ALA A 52 -13.86 -22.90 -21.26
CA ALA A 52 -12.78 -23.87 -21.16
C ALA A 52 -12.80 -24.69 -19.86
N GLY A 53 -13.69 -24.39 -18.92
CA GLY A 53 -13.75 -25.04 -17.60
C GLY A 53 -12.59 -24.63 -16.68
N LEU A 54 -12.00 -23.45 -16.89
CA LEU A 54 -10.79 -23.00 -16.20
C LEU A 54 -11.09 -21.88 -15.18
N PRO A 55 -10.40 -21.88 -14.03
CA PRO A 55 -10.54 -20.83 -13.04
C PRO A 55 -9.96 -19.51 -13.57
N SER A 56 -10.71 -18.42 -13.39
CA SER A 56 -10.18 -17.07 -13.65
C SER A 56 -9.54 -16.49 -12.38
N SER A 57 -8.59 -15.57 -12.55
CA SER A 57 -7.98 -14.86 -11.42
C SER A 57 -9.05 -14.20 -10.55
N TYR A 58 -8.74 -13.98 -9.28
CA TYR A 58 -9.69 -13.37 -8.34
C TYR A 58 -10.20 -12.00 -8.84
N LEU A 59 -9.29 -11.20 -9.44
CA LEU A 59 -9.63 -9.95 -10.11
C LEU A 59 -10.54 -10.17 -11.33
N ALA A 60 -10.22 -11.12 -12.22
CA ALA A 60 -11.04 -11.42 -13.39
C ALA A 60 -12.43 -11.99 -13.03
N SER A 61 -12.53 -12.76 -11.95
CA SER A 61 -13.81 -13.21 -11.40
C SER A 61 -14.63 -12.04 -10.87
N SER A 62 -13.98 -11.15 -10.10
CA SER A 62 -14.60 -9.94 -9.54
C SER A 62 -15.00 -8.93 -10.62
N MET A 63 -14.34 -8.92 -11.79
CA MET A 63 -14.74 -8.10 -12.95
C MET A 63 -16.09 -8.49 -13.57
N GLY A 64 -16.75 -9.55 -13.10
CA GLY A 64 -18.10 -9.92 -13.53
C GLY A 64 -19.21 -9.09 -12.90
N ILE A 65 -18.94 -8.34 -11.83
CA ILE A 65 -19.89 -7.41 -11.23
C ILE A 65 -20.07 -6.18 -12.14
N SER A 66 -21.29 -5.64 -12.29
CA SER A 66 -21.50 -4.38 -13.01
C SER A 66 -21.11 -3.18 -12.14
N ASP A 67 -20.96 -2.02 -12.75
CA ASP A 67 -20.66 -0.80 -12.01
C ASP A 67 -21.84 -0.40 -11.11
N GLU A 68 -23.09 -0.57 -11.56
CA GLU A 68 -24.25 -0.30 -10.70
C GLU A 68 -24.23 -1.20 -9.46
N LYS A 69 -23.96 -2.50 -9.62
CA LYS A 69 -23.87 -3.44 -8.50
C LYS A 69 -22.76 -3.09 -7.51
N LEU A 70 -21.64 -2.52 -7.97
CA LEU A 70 -20.57 -2.04 -7.10
C LEU A 70 -21.00 -0.81 -6.30
N LEU A 71 -21.69 0.14 -6.95
CA LEU A 71 -22.19 1.33 -6.29
C LEU A 71 -23.31 0.99 -5.29
N ASP A 72 -24.23 0.10 -5.65
CA ASP A 72 -25.30 -0.36 -4.77
C ASP A 72 -24.76 -1.16 -3.59
N TYR A 73 -23.71 -1.96 -3.79
CA TYR A 73 -22.99 -2.58 -2.68
C TYR A 73 -22.45 -1.55 -1.69
N LEU A 74 -21.84 -0.46 -2.18
CA LEU A 74 -21.35 0.61 -1.31
C LEU A 74 -22.51 1.26 -0.53
N LYS A 75 -23.65 1.53 -1.18
CA LYS A 75 -24.84 2.12 -0.53
C LYS A 75 -25.39 1.22 0.57
N ASP A 76 -25.55 -0.07 0.29
CA ASP A 76 -26.03 -1.04 1.28
C ASP A 76 -25.04 -1.19 2.43
N LEU A 77 -23.74 -1.16 2.12
CA LEU A 77 -22.71 -1.24 3.15
C LEU A 77 -22.73 0.02 4.03
N GLN A 78 -22.92 1.21 3.45
CA GLN A 78 -23.13 2.44 4.20
C GLN A 78 -24.39 2.36 5.07
N ALA A 79 -25.52 1.89 4.52
CA ALA A 79 -26.77 1.76 5.27
C ALA A 79 -26.61 0.81 6.47
N LYS A 80 -25.82 -0.26 6.31
CA LYS A 80 -25.49 -1.20 7.38
C LYS A 80 -24.57 -0.60 8.44
N LEU A 81 -23.60 0.22 8.05
CA LEU A 81 -22.59 0.80 8.95
C LEU A 81 -23.05 2.09 9.63
N GLY A 82 -23.97 2.83 9.01
CA GLY A 82 -24.33 4.19 9.41
C GLY A 82 -23.35 5.27 8.92
N TYR A 83 -22.25 4.89 8.25
CA TYR A 83 -21.23 5.81 7.73
C TYR A 83 -20.62 5.32 6.40
N PRO A 84 -19.98 6.20 5.60
CA PRO A 84 -19.41 5.81 4.30
C PRO A 84 -18.27 4.76 4.44
N PRO A 85 -18.37 3.58 3.80
CA PRO A 85 -17.46 2.45 4.04
C PRO A 85 -16.01 2.74 3.63
N THR A 86 -15.02 2.31 4.42
CA THR A 86 -13.59 2.39 4.06
C THR A 86 -13.12 1.13 3.34
N VAL A 87 -11.84 1.11 2.96
CA VAL A 87 -11.20 -0.09 2.40
C VAL A 87 -11.28 -1.27 3.37
N TRP A 88 -11.19 -1.01 4.68
CA TRP A 88 -11.20 -2.04 5.70
C TRP A 88 -12.56 -2.76 5.74
N GLU A 89 -13.68 -2.04 5.76
CA GLU A 89 -15.01 -2.67 5.82
C GLU A 89 -15.31 -3.46 4.54
N ILE A 90 -14.89 -2.97 3.38
CA ILE A 90 -15.01 -3.71 2.11
C ILE A 90 -14.20 -5.01 2.17
N GLN A 91 -12.97 -4.95 2.72
CA GLN A 91 -12.10 -6.12 2.84
C GLN A 91 -12.53 -7.10 3.93
N HIS A 92 -13.31 -6.68 4.93
CA HIS A 92 -13.74 -7.52 6.05
C HIS A 92 -15.21 -7.89 6.01
N ASP A 93 -15.97 -7.38 5.05
CA ASP A 93 -17.34 -7.81 4.81
C ASP A 93 -17.38 -9.30 4.38
N ASN A 94 -18.05 -10.12 5.18
CA ASN A 94 -18.17 -11.55 4.98
C ASN A 94 -19.57 -11.99 4.53
N GLN A 95 -20.53 -11.06 4.48
CA GLN A 95 -21.94 -11.38 4.26
C GLN A 95 -22.55 -10.55 3.14
N LEU A 96 -22.42 -9.21 3.17
CA LEU A 96 -23.18 -8.34 2.29
C LEU A 96 -22.76 -8.48 0.83
N TYR A 97 -21.47 -8.69 0.56
CA TYR A 97 -20.96 -8.88 -0.80
C TYR A 97 -21.66 -10.03 -1.54
N LYS A 98 -22.16 -11.05 -0.82
CA LYS A 98 -22.80 -12.23 -1.42
C LYS A 98 -24.10 -11.88 -2.15
N LYS A 99 -24.75 -10.77 -1.79
CA LYS A 99 -25.90 -10.21 -2.52
C LYS A 99 -25.53 -9.76 -3.94
N TYR A 100 -24.28 -9.36 -4.15
CA TYR A 100 -23.83 -8.70 -5.39
C TYR A 100 -22.87 -9.55 -6.23
N SER A 101 -22.16 -10.48 -5.59
CA SER A 101 -21.12 -11.27 -6.23
C SER A 101 -20.90 -12.60 -5.52
N GLU A 102 -20.68 -13.66 -6.29
CA GLU A 102 -20.29 -14.99 -5.80
C GLU A 102 -18.94 -14.98 -5.06
N ARG A 103 -18.12 -13.97 -5.31
CA ARG A 103 -16.82 -13.77 -4.67
C ARG A 103 -16.75 -12.42 -3.98
N LYS A 104 -15.94 -12.36 -2.93
CA LYS A 104 -15.77 -11.16 -2.12
C LYS A 104 -15.22 -9.99 -2.94
N ILE A 105 -15.85 -8.83 -2.76
CA ILE A 105 -15.51 -7.63 -3.50
C ILE A 105 -14.16 -7.12 -2.98
N ILE A 106 -13.27 -6.78 -3.91
CA ILE A 106 -11.92 -6.30 -3.59
C ILE A 106 -11.91 -4.80 -3.78
N TRP A 107 -11.33 -4.05 -2.85
CA TRP A 107 -11.27 -2.60 -2.96
C TRP A 107 -10.56 -2.12 -4.25
N SER A 108 -9.59 -2.88 -4.77
CA SER A 108 -8.84 -2.52 -5.98
C SER A 108 -9.70 -2.43 -7.24
N ILE A 109 -10.90 -3.06 -7.25
CA ILE A 109 -11.85 -2.90 -8.35
C ILE A 109 -12.32 -1.45 -8.48
N TYR A 110 -12.48 -0.74 -7.35
CA TYR A 110 -12.90 0.66 -7.35
C TYR A 110 -11.79 1.58 -7.86
N LYS A 111 -10.52 1.25 -7.58
CA LYS A 111 -9.36 1.94 -8.15
C LYS A 111 -9.35 1.82 -9.68
N SER A 112 -9.59 0.61 -10.19
CA SER A 112 -9.60 0.33 -11.63
C SER A 112 -10.76 0.99 -12.38
N ARG A 113 -11.98 0.93 -11.83
CA ARG A 113 -13.20 1.35 -12.55
C ARG A 113 -13.62 2.79 -12.32
N PHE A 114 -13.43 3.31 -11.11
CA PHE A 114 -13.87 4.65 -10.74
C PHE A 114 -12.70 5.59 -10.49
N GLY A 115 -11.44 5.12 -10.61
CA GLY A 115 -10.26 5.91 -10.28
C GLY A 115 -10.01 6.04 -8.77
N GLY A 116 -10.68 5.24 -7.94
CA GLY A 116 -10.51 5.22 -6.49
C GLY A 116 -11.82 5.01 -5.73
N LEU A 117 -11.72 4.66 -4.45
CA LEU A 117 -12.89 4.48 -3.58
C LEU A 117 -13.63 5.82 -3.35
N ILE A 118 -12.91 6.93 -3.25
CA ILE A 118 -13.51 8.27 -3.07
C ILE A 118 -14.48 8.57 -4.21
N LYS A 119 -14.01 8.48 -5.46
CA LYS A 119 -14.86 8.68 -6.65
C LYS A 119 -16.01 7.70 -6.71
N ALA A 120 -15.79 6.43 -6.35
CA ALA A 120 -16.89 5.45 -6.30
C ALA A 120 -17.98 5.84 -5.29
N LYS A 121 -17.62 6.40 -4.13
CA LYS A 121 -18.59 6.94 -3.17
C LYS A 121 -19.37 8.13 -3.73
N GLU A 122 -18.68 9.06 -4.39
CA GLU A 122 -19.33 10.18 -5.08
C GLU A 122 -20.35 9.69 -6.11
N PHE A 123 -19.97 8.71 -6.95
CA PHE A 123 -20.89 8.07 -7.92
C PHE A 123 -22.04 7.30 -7.26
N ALA A 124 -21.83 6.76 -6.05
CA ALA A 124 -22.88 6.11 -5.27
C ALA A 124 -23.87 7.12 -4.63
N GLY A 125 -23.71 8.42 -4.87
CA GLY A 125 -24.54 9.46 -4.27
C GLY A 125 -24.19 9.72 -2.80
N MET A 126 -23.05 9.20 -2.34
CA MET A 126 -22.52 9.54 -1.04
C MET A 126 -21.89 10.90 -1.17
N LYS A 127 -22.54 11.92 -0.61
CA LYS A 127 -21.88 13.20 -0.40
C LYS A 127 -20.73 12.91 0.56
N ASP A 128 -19.50 13.08 0.10
CA ASP A 128 -18.45 13.46 1.03
C ASP A 128 -19.01 14.69 1.74
N SER A 129 -19.25 14.59 3.03
CA SER A 129 -19.19 15.75 3.89
C SER A 129 -17.76 16.29 3.70
N LYS A 130 -17.55 17.12 2.68
CA LYS A 130 -16.34 17.94 2.50
C LYS A 130 -16.37 19.05 3.55
N ALA A 131 -16.32 18.60 4.78
CA ALA A 131 -15.47 19.11 5.81
C ALA A 131 -14.96 17.84 6.50
N ARG A 132 -13.62 17.64 6.54
CA ARG A 132 -13.05 17.37 7.85
C ARG A 132 -13.64 18.47 8.73
N ILE A 133 -14.69 18.16 9.48
CA ILE A 133 -15.08 19.01 10.60
C ILE A 133 -13.89 18.85 11.54
N TYR A 134 -12.88 19.71 11.38
CA TYR A 134 -12.23 20.27 12.54
C TYR A 134 -13.39 20.83 13.36
N LYS A 135 -13.80 20.10 14.41
CA LYS A 135 -14.57 20.74 15.47
C LYS A 135 -13.59 21.74 16.09
N SER A 136 -13.56 22.95 15.54
CA SER A 136 -13.18 24.12 16.32
C SER A 136 -14.18 24.16 17.46
N ARG A 137 -13.65 24.13 18.68
CA ARG A 137 -14.41 24.47 19.87
C ARG A 137 -15.07 25.83 19.65
N THR A 138 -16.40 25.87 19.75
CA THR A 138 -17.07 26.91 20.53
C THR A 138 -17.60 26.25 21.80
N SER A 139 -17.46 27.01 22.87
CA SER A 139 -17.64 26.67 24.29
C SER A 139 -18.94 25.93 24.65
N GLY A 140 -18.79 24.87 25.46
CA GLY A 140 -19.79 24.37 26.40
C GLY A 140 -20.67 23.22 25.91
N GLY A 141 -20.55 22.05 26.56
CA GLY A 141 -21.50 20.94 26.43
C GLY A 141 -20.85 19.56 26.41
N ASP A 142 -20.67 19.03 27.63
CA ASP A 142 -20.38 17.66 28.12
C ASP A 142 -20.06 16.49 27.17
N PHE A 143 -19.07 15.69 27.61
CA PHE A 143 -18.53 14.51 26.94
C PHE A 143 -19.29 13.25 27.35
N GLU A 144 -19.71 12.42 26.39
CA GLU A 144 -19.90 10.99 26.61
C GLU A 144 -18.88 10.21 25.77
N GLU A 145 -18.07 9.38 26.43
CA GLU A 145 -16.97 8.62 25.87
C GLU A 145 -17.47 7.46 24.99
N GLY A 146 -17.36 7.64 23.68
CA GLY A 146 -17.25 6.55 22.72
C GLY A 146 -15.86 6.57 22.10
N GLU A 147 -14.90 5.83 22.67
CA GLU A 147 -13.56 5.67 22.09
C GLU A 147 -13.63 4.91 20.76
N GLU A 148 -13.69 5.64 19.65
CA GLU A 148 -13.37 5.09 18.34
C GLU A 148 -11.83 5.11 18.17
N VAL A 149 -11.20 3.99 18.54
CA VAL A 149 -9.73 3.80 18.42
C VAL A 149 -9.37 3.67 16.94
N LEU A 150 -9.13 4.80 16.27
CA LEU A 150 -8.43 4.80 14.99
C LEU A 150 -7.04 4.16 15.19
N PRO A 151 -6.57 3.30 14.28
CA PRO A 151 -5.32 2.57 14.49
C PRO A 151 -4.19 3.58 14.64
N LYS A 152 -3.66 3.71 15.87
CA LYS A 152 -2.60 4.66 16.28
C LYS A 152 -1.60 4.93 15.16
N ASN A 153 -1.16 3.86 14.48
CA ASN A 153 -0.08 3.86 13.49
C ASN A 153 -0.23 4.81 12.28
N ARG A 154 -1.43 5.16 11.81
CA ARG A 154 -1.55 6.01 10.58
C ARG A 154 -1.17 7.47 10.85
N TYR A 155 -1.65 8.03 11.97
CA TYR A 155 -1.35 9.41 12.35
C TYR A 155 0.13 9.61 12.65
N TRP A 156 0.76 8.63 13.31
CA TRP A 156 2.20 8.70 13.61
C TRP A 156 3.07 8.63 12.37
N GLY A 157 2.67 7.86 11.35
CA GLY A 157 3.37 7.83 10.05
C GLY A 157 3.31 9.18 9.34
N GLU A 158 2.11 9.73 9.15
CA GLU A 158 1.91 11.03 8.48
C GLU A 158 2.58 12.17 9.26
N ALA A 159 2.49 12.17 10.60
CA ALA A 159 3.18 13.15 11.43
C ALA A 159 4.71 13.05 11.32
N ALA A 160 5.27 11.85 11.23
CA ALA A 160 6.70 11.66 11.02
C ALA A 160 7.15 12.18 9.65
N GLU A 161 6.39 11.90 8.58
CA GLU A 161 6.67 12.42 7.24
C GLU A 161 6.64 13.96 7.22
N LEU A 162 5.62 14.58 7.81
CA LEU A 162 5.53 16.05 7.90
C LEU A 162 6.66 16.64 8.76
N HIS A 163 7.06 15.96 9.83
CA HIS A 163 8.17 16.41 10.68
C HIS A 163 9.49 16.38 9.93
N VAL A 164 9.78 15.27 9.24
CA VAL A 164 10.98 15.14 8.38
C VAL A 164 10.96 16.19 7.26
N LEU A 165 9.81 16.44 6.65
CA LEU A 165 9.67 17.50 5.64
C LEU A 165 10.05 18.86 6.21
N ALA A 166 9.56 19.20 7.41
CA ALA A 166 9.89 20.46 8.08
C ALA A 166 11.40 20.56 8.38
N GLU A 167 12.02 19.50 8.90
CA GLU A 167 13.47 19.45 9.13
C GLU A 167 14.27 19.67 7.85
N LEU A 168 13.89 19.00 6.74
CA LEU A 168 14.53 19.21 5.44
C LEU A 168 14.46 20.68 4.99
N LEU A 169 13.32 21.35 5.21
CA LEU A 169 13.16 22.77 4.90
C LEU A 169 14.06 23.66 5.78
N TYR A 170 14.15 23.38 7.09
CA TYR A 170 15.07 24.08 8.00
C TYR A 170 16.55 23.86 7.61
N HIS A 171 16.85 22.73 6.98
CA HIS A 171 18.16 22.41 6.42
C HIS A 171 18.33 22.81 4.94
N GLU A 172 17.53 23.77 4.45
CA GLU A 172 17.66 24.41 3.12
C GLU A 172 17.43 23.48 1.92
N PHE A 173 16.74 22.36 2.12
CA PHE A 173 16.26 21.56 1.00
C PHE A 173 14.97 22.17 0.45
N GLN A 174 14.81 22.15 -0.88
CA GLN A 174 13.52 22.32 -1.52
C GLN A 174 12.79 20.98 -1.48
N ALA A 175 11.94 20.76 -0.47
CA ALA A 175 11.32 19.47 -0.19
C ALA A 175 9.80 19.47 -0.37
N ALA A 176 9.23 18.33 -0.80
CA ALA A 176 7.79 18.11 -0.91
C ALA A 176 7.44 16.62 -0.73
N ASN A 177 6.26 16.31 -0.19
CA ASN A 177 5.72 14.95 -0.19
C ASN A 177 5.49 14.45 -1.63
N ILE A 178 5.71 13.16 -1.87
CA ILE A 178 5.46 12.54 -3.16
C ILE A 178 3.99 12.08 -3.22
N PRO A 179 3.15 12.64 -4.12
CA PRO A 179 1.72 12.34 -4.17
C PRO A 179 1.39 10.97 -4.80
N VAL A 180 2.39 10.22 -5.27
CA VAL A 180 2.23 8.95 -6.00
C VAL A 180 2.92 7.80 -5.27
N ASP A 181 2.28 6.61 -5.29
CA ASP A 181 2.74 5.39 -4.63
C ASP A 181 3.94 4.75 -5.37
N VAL A 182 5.10 5.40 -5.27
CA VAL A 182 6.40 4.89 -5.76
C VAL A 182 7.20 4.18 -4.66
N GLY A 183 6.68 4.13 -3.43
CA GLY A 183 7.39 3.54 -2.30
C GLY A 183 8.47 4.43 -1.71
N LEU A 184 8.30 5.75 -1.83
CA LEU A 184 9.12 6.83 -1.27
C LEU A 184 8.15 7.94 -0.83
N ASP A 185 8.46 8.63 0.27
CA ASP A 185 7.51 9.54 0.91
C ASP A 185 7.80 11.02 0.59
N ILE A 186 9.08 11.39 0.48
CA ILE A 186 9.51 12.79 0.29
C ILE A 186 10.54 12.88 -0.84
N LEU A 187 10.38 13.89 -1.69
CA LEU A 187 11.35 14.34 -2.68
C LEU A 187 11.99 15.62 -2.16
N ALA A 188 13.31 15.75 -2.25
CA ALA A 188 13.97 17.01 -1.95
C ALA A 188 15.11 17.35 -2.92
N VAL A 189 15.36 18.64 -3.12
CA VAL A 189 16.46 19.14 -3.95
C VAL A 189 17.34 20.07 -3.12
N LYS A 190 18.65 19.87 -3.16
CA LYS A 190 19.66 20.78 -2.60
C LYS A 190 20.90 20.76 -3.48
N ASN A 191 21.49 21.94 -3.74
CA ASN A 191 22.70 22.08 -4.56
C ASN A 191 22.61 21.38 -5.94
N ASN A 192 21.48 21.54 -6.64
CA ASN A 192 21.17 20.88 -7.92
C ASN A 192 21.17 19.34 -7.89
N LYS A 193 21.12 18.74 -6.70
CA LYS A 193 21.02 17.28 -6.53
C LYS A 193 19.66 16.91 -5.96
N THR A 194 19.06 15.88 -6.54
CA THR A 194 17.77 15.34 -6.12
C THR A 194 17.97 14.17 -5.17
N PHE A 195 17.26 14.20 -4.05
CA PHE A 195 17.24 13.21 -2.99
C PHE A 195 15.82 12.68 -2.79
N TYR A 196 15.74 11.42 -2.38
CA TYR A 196 14.47 10.78 -2.05
C TYR A 196 14.54 10.18 -0.66
N PHE A 197 13.46 10.27 0.08
CA PHE A 197 13.40 9.80 1.47
C PHE A 197 12.24 8.84 1.65
N GLN A 198 12.51 7.72 2.32
CA GLN A 198 11.49 6.89 2.96
C GLN A 198 11.55 7.14 4.46
N VAL A 199 10.42 7.55 5.03
CA VAL A 199 10.24 7.80 6.45
C VAL A 199 9.54 6.61 7.10
N LYS A 200 9.99 6.25 8.31
CA LYS A 200 9.33 5.26 9.17
C LYS A 200 9.32 5.77 10.60
N HIS A 201 8.13 5.83 11.19
CA HIS A 201 7.97 6.13 12.61
C HIS A 201 8.16 4.87 13.45
N LYS A 202 8.85 4.99 14.59
CA LYS A 202 9.01 3.91 15.56
C LYS A 202 8.96 4.46 16.99
N ASP A 203 8.01 3.95 17.77
CA ASP A 203 8.02 4.07 19.22
C ASP A 203 8.93 2.98 19.80
N LEU A 204 9.95 3.39 20.57
CA LEU A 204 10.92 2.47 21.17
C LEU A 204 10.41 1.80 22.44
N SER A 205 9.30 2.26 23.04
CA SER A 205 8.62 1.51 24.10
C SER A 205 7.97 0.22 23.59
N ASP A 206 7.77 0.13 22.27
CA ASP A 206 7.21 -1.00 21.57
C ASP A 206 8.35 -1.87 20.99
N SER A 207 8.28 -3.19 21.16
CA SER A 207 9.30 -4.15 20.69
C SER A 207 9.15 -4.54 19.21
N ARG A 208 8.10 -4.08 18.51
CA ARG A 208 7.87 -4.43 17.10
C ARG A 208 9.00 -3.92 16.19
N ALA A 209 9.43 -4.72 15.23
CA ALA A 209 10.39 -4.26 14.21
C ALA A 209 9.81 -3.17 13.31
N ILE A 210 10.70 -2.32 12.80
CA ILE A 210 10.44 -1.48 11.65
C ILE A 210 10.38 -2.37 10.42
N LYS A 211 9.28 -2.27 9.66
CA LYS A 211 9.04 -3.11 8.47
C LYS A 211 9.37 -2.35 7.20
N LEU A 212 10.24 -2.93 6.37
CA LEU A 212 10.50 -2.49 5.01
C LEU A 212 9.99 -3.56 4.04
N THR A 213 9.06 -3.20 3.15
CA THR A 213 8.56 -4.14 2.13
C THR A 213 9.63 -4.37 1.07
N LYS A 214 9.94 -5.64 0.77
CA LYS A 214 11.02 -6.00 -0.17
C LYS A 214 10.84 -5.37 -1.54
N SER A 215 9.61 -5.42 -2.08
CA SER A 215 9.30 -4.85 -3.39
C SER A 215 9.54 -3.34 -3.46
N SER A 216 9.29 -2.61 -2.37
CA SER A 216 9.55 -1.16 -2.29
C SER A 216 11.05 -0.90 -2.20
N PHE A 217 11.73 -1.62 -1.31
CA PHE A 217 13.16 -1.48 -1.06
C PHE A 217 13.99 -1.76 -2.32
N GLU A 218 13.76 -2.90 -2.97
CA GLU A 218 14.52 -3.34 -4.13
C GLU A 218 14.27 -2.47 -5.37
N LYS A 219 13.05 -1.95 -5.54
CA LYS A 219 12.67 -1.14 -6.70
C LYS A 219 13.19 0.30 -6.62
N THR A 220 13.33 0.84 -5.40
CA THR A 220 13.68 2.25 -5.18
C THR A 220 15.18 2.46 -4.94
N GLY A 221 15.96 1.38 -4.83
CA GLY A 221 17.40 1.41 -4.56
C GLY A 221 18.24 2.12 -5.61
N SER A 222 18.47 3.42 -5.42
CA SER A 222 19.40 4.25 -6.21
C SER A 222 20.26 5.13 -5.30
N GLY A 223 21.29 5.78 -5.86
CA GLY A 223 22.37 6.42 -5.09
C GLY A 223 21.97 7.56 -4.15
N ASN A 224 20.80 8.19 -4.34
CA ASN A 224 20.37 9.35 -3.55
C ASN A 224 19.11 9.07 -2.69
N VAL A 225 18.89 7.81 -2.34
CA VAL A 225 17.78 7.42 -1.45
C VAL A 225 18.26 7.29 -0.01
N TYR A 226 17.51 7.88 0.91
CA TYR A 226 17.74 7.83 2.35
C TYR A 226 16.52 7.24 3.07
N TYR A 227 16.77 6.49 4.13
CA TYR A 227 15.76 6.09 5.10
C TYR A 227 15.89 6.98 6.33
N ILE A 228 14.79 7.56 6.78
CA ILE A 228 14.74 8.32 8.02
C ILE A 228 13.83 7.58 9.00
N PHE A 229 14.44 7.04 10.05
CA PHE A 229 13.69 6.45 11.15
C PHE A 229 13.46 7.52 12.21
N VAL A 230 12.20 7.92 12.38
CA VAL A 230 11.78 8.86 13.44
C VAL A 230 11.51 8.05 14.69
N LEU A 231 12.43 8.10 15.65
CA LEU A 231 12.43 7.29 16.85
C LEU A 231 11.87 8.08 18.03
N LEU A 232 10.77 7.62 18.60
CA LEU A 232 10.18 8.18 19.80
C LEU A 232 10.73 7.45 21.04
N SER A 233 11.40 8.18 21.92
CA SER A 233 11.82 7.73 23.25
C SER A 233 11.69 8.89 24.24
N ASP A 234 11.11 8.66 25.43
CA ASP A 234 10.98 9.66 26.49
C ASP A 234 10.30 10.97 26.02
N ASN A 235 9.26 10.85 25.17
CA ASN A 235 8.58 11.96 24.49
C ASN A 235 9.47 12.84 23.58
N LYS A 236 10.73 12.46 23.38
CA LYS A 236 11.64 13.06 22.41
C LYS A 236 11.60 12.27 21.11
N ARG A 237 11.68 12.98 19.99
CA ARG A 237 11.83 12.40 18.66
C ARG A 237 13.26 12.64 18.20
N ASP A 238 13.95 11.57 17.89
CA ASP A 238 15.30 11.58 17.35
C ASP A 238 15.28 11.00 15.92
N PHE A 239 16.14 11.48 15.03
CA PHE A 239 16.15 11.09 13.62
C PHE A 239 17.38 10.25 13.29
N LEU A 240 17.19 8.98 12.94
CA LEU A 240 18.27 8.19 12.33
C LEU A 240 18.20 8.30 10.81
N ILE A 241 19.20 8.93 10.22
CA ILE A 241 19.27 9.26 8.79
C ILE A 241 20.27 8.31 8.11
N ILE A 242 19.75 7.32 7.39
CA ILE A 242 20.53 6.19 6.88
C ILE A 242 20.49 6.17 5.34
N PRO A 243 21.63 6.25 4.65
CA PRO A 243 21.67 6.05 3.21
C PRO A 243 21.18 4.65 2.81
N TYR A 244 20.52 4.52 1.66
CA TYR A 244 20.05 3.23 1.13
C TYR A 244 21.12 2.14 1.13
N HIS A 245 22.35 2.47 0.74
CA HIS A 245 23.43 1.48 0.65
C HIS A 245 23.83 0.91 2.02
N ILE A 246 23.69 1.68 3.11
CA ILE A 246 23.92 1.22 4.47
C ILE A 246 22.79 0.29 4.92
N VAL A 247 21.52 0.64 4.66
CA VAL A 247 20.38 -0.27 4.93
C VAL A 247 20.53 -1.58 4.14
N ASN A 248 20.97 -1.50 2.89
CA ASN A 248 21.25 -2.68 2.06
C ASN A 248 22.39 -3.54 2.64
N GLN A 249 23.44 -2.92 3.20
CA GLN A 249 24.49 -3.64 3.93
C GLN A 249 23.94 -4.35 5.15
N TRP A 250 23.07 -3.71 5.93
CA TRP A 250 22.42 -4.36 7.09
C TRP A 250 21.61 -5.58 6.69
N ILE A 251 20.90 -5.53 5.56
CA ILE A 251 20.17 -6.68 5.03
C ILE A 251 21.15 -7.80 4.63
N LYS A 252 22.18 -7.47 3.85
CA LYS A 252 23.18 -8.45 3.37
C LYS A 252 23.98 -9.11 4.50
N GLN A 253 24.26 -8.37 5.57
CA GLN A 253 24.98 -8.86 6.76
C GLN A 253 24.04 -9.59 7.74
N GLY A 254 22.75 -9.71 7.42
CA GLY A 254 21.75 -10.37 8.26
C GLY A 254 21.44 -9.61 9.55
N PHE A 255 21.74 -8.31 9.63
CA PHE A 255 21.35 -7.45 10.74
C PHE A 255 19.85 -7.17 10.72
N ALA A 256 19.26 -7.06 9.54
CA ALA A 256 17.82 -7.12 9.35
C ALA A 256 17.36 -8.58 9.23
N LYS A 257 16.25 -8.94 9.90
CA LYS A 257 15.63 -10.26 9.74
C LYS A 257 14.81 -10.28 8.45
N GLU A 258 15.05 -11.26 7.60
CA GLU A 258 14.31 -11.44 6.36
C GLU A 258 13.08 -12.32 6.56
N GLU A 259 11.91 -11.85 6.11
CA GLU A 259 10.66 -12.60 6.02
C GLU A 259 10.19 -12.67 4.56
N GLU A 260 9.10 -13.39 4.26
CA GLU A 260 8.66 -13.64 2.86
C GLU A 260 8.53 -12.35 2.02
N SER A 261 7.91 -11.31 2.59
CA SER A 261 7.63 -10.04 1.89
C SER A 261 8.30 -8.80 2.50
N ASN A 262 9.01 -8.95 3.62
CA ASN A 262 9.55 -7.82 4.36
C ASN A 262 10.97 -8.07 4.88
N TYR A 263 11.72 -6.98 5.06
CA TYR A 263 12.86 -6.90 5.95
C TYR A 263 12.42 -6.26 7.27
N LEU A 264 12.81 -6.88 8.38
CA LEU A 264 12.52 -6.45 9.73
C LEU A 264 13.78 -5.89 10.39
N ILE A 265 13.74 -4.62 10.77
CA ILE A 265 14.85 -3.92 11.43
C ILE A 265 14.46 -3.66 12.89
N TYR A 266 15.31 -4.13 13.81
CA TYR A 266 15.13 -3.94 15.25
C TYR A 266 16.14 -2.90 15.72
N ILE A 267 15.65 -1.72 16.09
CA ILE A 267 16.46 -0.64 16.64
C ILE A 267 16.03 -0.47 18.09
N ASP A 268 16.98 -0.56 19.00
CA ASP A 268 16.77 -0.35 20.43
C ASP A 268 17.63 0.82 20.92
N LYS A 269 17.26 1.39 22.06
CA LYS A 269 18.06 2.39 22.77
C LYS A 269 18.58 1.77 24.07
N LYS A 270 19.91 1.69 24.23
CA LYS A 270 20.57 1.16 25.43
C LYS A 270 21.67 2.13 25.85
N ASP A 271 21.70 2.49 27.13
CA ASP A 271 22.67 3.45 27.69
C ASP A 271 22.71 4.78 26.94
N GLY A 272 21.55 5.27 26.49
CA GLY A 272 21.40 6.49 25.71
C GLY A 272 21.77 6.37 24.22
N LYS A 273 22.30 5.24 23.78
CA LYS A 273 22.75 5.01 22.39
C LYS A 273 21.79 4.15 21.60
N TYR A 274 21.69 4.43 20.30
CA TYR A 274 20.88 3.63 19.38
C TYR A 274 21.68 2.46 18.84
N LYS A 275 21.10 1.26 18.86
CA LYS A 275 21.76 0.03 18.40
C LYS A 275 20.88 -0.78 17.47
N LEU A 276 21.51 -1.33 16.43
CA LEU A 276 20.97 -2.41 15.59
C LEU A 276 21.86 -3.64 15.82
N LYS A 277 21.33 -4.64 16.55
CA LYS A 277 22.14 -5.72 17.11
C LYS A 277 23.33 -5.15 17.91
N GLU A 278 24.56 -5.46 17.51
CA GLU A 278 25.80 -4.99 18.14
C GLU A 278 26.36 -3.70 17.51
N VAL A 279 25.70 -3.15 16.49
CA VAL A 279 26.16 -1.95 15.78
C VAL A 279 25.57 -0.69 16.42
N GLU A 280 26.43 0.23 16.86
CA GLU A 280 26.03 1.57 17.30
C GLU A 280 25.66 2.45 16.10
N LEU A 281 24.58 3.22 16.22
CA LEU A 281 24.00 4.02 15.15
C LEU A 281 24.20 5.53 15.34
N ASP A 282 24.93 5.95 16.37
CA ASP A 282 25.07 7.36 16.76
C ASP A 282 25.66 8.24 15.64
N ASN A 283 26.48 7.67 14.75
CA ASN A 283 27.02 8.38 13.57
C ASN A 283 25.94 8.82 12.57
N TYR A 284 24.73 8.29 12.69
CA TYR A 284 23.58 8.60 11.84
C TYR A 284 22.50 9.44 12.55
N LEU A 285 22.71 9.76 13.83
CA LEU A 285 21.75 10.48 14.66
C LEU A 285 21.75 11.98 14.30
N ASP A 286 20.59 12.49 13.91
CA ASP A 286 20.33 13.89 13.53
C ASP A 286 21.35 14.45 12.52
N ASN A 287 21.91 13.58 11.68
CA ASN A 287 23.05 13.89 10.82
C ASN A 287 22.62 14.49 9.46
N TRP A 288 21.76 15.51 9.49
CA TRP A 288 21.17 16.16 8.31
C TRP A 288 22.23 16.72 7.34
N LYS A 289 23.38 17.14 7.88
CA LYS A 289 24.53 17.69 7.14
C LYS A 289 25.24 16.70 6.21
N ASP A 290 25.05 15.39 6.43
CA ASP A 290 25.71 14.34 5.66
C ASP A 290 24.84 13.80 4.51
N ILE A 291 23.66 14.41 4.29
CA ILE A 291 22.87 14.23 3.07
C ILE A 291 23.56 14.99 1.93
N ARG A 292 24.25 14.27 1.03
CA ARG A 292 25.12 14.86 -0.01
C ARG A 292 25.05 14.13 -1.33
#